data_AF-A0AAV8V832-F1
#
_entry.id   AF-A0AAV8V832-F1
#
_cell.length_a   1.000
_cell.length_b   1.000
_cell.length_c   1.000
_cell.angle_alpha   90.00
_cell.angle_beta   90.00
_cell.angle_gamma   90.00
#
_symmetry.space_group_name_H-M   'P 1'
#
loop_
_entity.id
_entity.type
_entity.pdbx_description
1 polymer ?
#
loop_
_entity_poly.entity_id
_entity_poly.type
_entity_poly.pdbx_seq_one_letter_code
_entity_poly.pdbx_strand_id
1 'polypeptide(L)'
;MCQNIGLKIVAMVCDQGSGNQSALNSLISEGHIHQEENRLSFDVNGKEIILIYDVPHLFKGVRNNLLNKELHFKINGDKKVAKWDDIIDFYYLDTADSTRLCPKLTDLHVLPDKINKMKVSCCTQVFSNQVGSLMKRISQWDIQDEYKLKKSASDTADLILFLDQLFDSLNSNSKIAPSSKPLKGGISKNSGHKQFWYDSLKIIRSMRYFSKDKKQYVSTPSLKNLSKTARGFIYLSEKLLAHGFKFILPREINQDPLENFFAAIRSHGIRNTSPNVTQFTSSYKALLVNNFLSSHSPSSNCEEDFSDSALDSLHCFLTGDSIPGVRPLEDDDGEDYSIPSHVSIQKRTRVGNATLNYIAGYVAKKALKDTNNCESCKKLLLHRKDFPEKNLEFIEARQYKGIKLLKPGHLIFFVATNVAKII
;
A
#
# COMPACT_ATOMS: atom_id res chain seq x y z
N MET A 1 -34.19 4.01 -11.94
CA MET A 1 -34.70 4.23 -10.56
C MET A 1 -33.89 5.29 -9.81
N CYS A 2 -32.59 5.12 -9.53
CA CYS A 2 -31.79 6.11 -8.77
C CYS A 2 -31.85 7.53 -9.37
N GLN A 3 -31.77 7.65 -10.70
CA GLN A 3 -31.89 8.96 -11.37
C GLN A 3 -33.27 9.60 -11.21
N ASN A 4 -34.34 8.80 -11.04
CA ASN A 4 -35.71 9.29 -10.90
C ASN A 4 -35.95 9.92 -9.52
N ILE A 5 -35.21 9.48 -8.50
CA ILE A 5 -35.25 10.05 -7.15
C ILE A 5 -34.24 11.20 -6.96
N GLY A 6 -33.68 11.74 -8.06
CA GLY A 6 -32.80 12.91 -8.04
C GLY A 6 -31.30 12.62 -7.93
N LEU A 7 -30.88 11.36 -7.78
CA LEU A 7 -29.46 11.02 -7.72
C LEU A 7 -28.76 11.21 -9.08
N LYS A 8 -27.60 11.85 -9.05
CA LYS A 8 -26.74 12.03 -10.23
C LYS A 8 -25.65 10.96 -10.24
N ILE A 9 -25.92 9.87 -10.95
CA ILE A 9 -24.94 8.81 -11.16
C ILE A 9 -23.93 9.27 -12.20
N VAL A 10 -22.66 9.41 -11.80
CA VAL A 10 -21.56 9.92 -12.64
C VAL A 10 -20.57 8.83 -13.05
N ALA A 11 -20.48 7.75 -12.27
CA ALA A 11 -19.56 6.65 -12.51
C ALA A 11 -20.14 5.33 -12.00
N MET A 12 -19.67 4.23 -12.57
CA MET A 12 -19.92 2.86 -12.13
C MET A 12 -18.56 2.16 -11.95
N VAL A 13 -18.39 1.45 -10.84
CA VAL A 13 -17.19 0.65 -10.57
C VAL A 13 -17.50 -0.84 -10.72
N CYS A 14 -16.69 -1.56 -11.49
CA CYS A 14 -16.81 -3.02 -11.66
C CYS A 14 -15.48 -3.74 -11.41
N ASP A 15 -15.55 -5.03 -11.07
CA ASP A 15 -14.37 -5.89 -11.07
C ASP A 15 -14.03 -6.36 -12.51
N GLN A 16 -13.10 -7.31 -12.61
CA GLN A 16 -12.69 -7.91 -13.89
C GLN A 16 -13.26 -9.31 -14.13
N GLY A 17 -14.28 -9.71 -13.38
CA GLY A 17 -14.93 -11.02 -13.52
C GLY A 17 -15.48 -11.23 -14.93
N SER A 18 -15.52 -12.48 -15.38
CA SER A 18 -15.97 -12.84 -16.73
C SER A 18 -17.40 -12.36 -17.01
N GLY A 19 -18.30 -12.43 -16.03
CA GLY A 19 -19.66 -11.92 -16.13
C GLY A 19 -19.70 -10.41 -16.39
N ASN A 20 -18.95 -9.62 -15.61
CA ASN A 20 -18.87 -8.17 -15.80
C ASN A 20 -18.24 -7.81 -17.15
N GLN A 21 -17.20 -8.53 -17.58
CA GLN A 21 -16.62 -8.32 -18.91
C GLN A 21 -17.63 -8.65 -20.02
N SER A 22 -18.40 -9.73 -19.88
CA SER A 22 -19.44 -10.10 -20.85
C SER A 22 -20.52 -9.03 -20.94
N ALA A 23 -21.04 -8.57 -19.79
CA ALA A 23 -22.05 -7.52 -19.73
C ALA A 23 -21.56 -6.21 -20.37
N LEU A 24 -20.31 -5.82 -20.09
CA LEU A 24 -19.70 -4.64 -20.71
C LEU A 24 -19.52 -4.81 -22.21
N ASN A 25 -19.12 -5.99 -22.69
CA ASN A 25 -19.00 -6.24 -24.12
C ASN A 25 -20.35 -6.19 -24.83
N SER A 26 -21.43 -6.68 -24.21
CA SER A 26 -22.80 -6.54 -24.73
C SER A 26 -23.19 -5.07 -24.86
N LEU A 27 -22.96 -4.26 -23.82
CA LEU A 27 -23.22 -2.83 -23.85
C LEU A 27 -22.38 -2.09 -24.91
N ILE A 28 -21.15 -2.54 -25.19
CA ILE A 28 -20.33 -2.02 -26.31
C ILE A 28 -20.98 -2.39 -27.65
N SER A 29 -21.38 -3.65 -27.82
CA SER A 29 -21.93 -4.12 -29.10
C SER A 29 -23.27 -3.47 -29.46
N GLU A 30 -24.06 -3.08 -28.46
CA GLU A 30 -25.35 -2.39 -28.63
C GLU A 30 -25.18 -0.88 -28.89
N GLY A 31 -23.93 -0.37 -28.95
CA GLY A 31 -23.65 1.04 -29.17
C GLY A 31 -23.95 1.93 -27.97
N HIS A 32 -24.21 1.34 -26.79
CA HIS A 32 -24.47 2.08 -25.56
C HIS A 32 -23.19 2.58 -24.90
N ILE A 33 -22.03 2.00 -25.22
CA ILE A 33 -20.72 2.45 -24.72
C ILE A 33 -20.00 3.32 -25.76
N HIS A 34 -19.67 4.54 -25.35
CA HIS A 34 -18.76 5.43 -26.05
C HIS A 34 -17.32 5.07 -25.69
N GLN A 35 -16.58 4.48 -26.63
CA GLN A 35 -15.17 4.17 -26.47
C GLN A 35 -14.31 5.10 -27.33
N GLU A 36 -13.92 6.24 -26.76
CA GLU A 36 -12.87 7.10 -27.33
C GLU A 36 -11.54 6.80 -26.66
N GLU A 37 -10.44 7.31 -27.22
CA GLU A 37 -9.08 7.00 -26.74
C GLU A 37 -8.89 7.26 -25.24
N ASN A 38 -9.70 8.16 -24.66
CA ASN A 38 -9.65 8.54 -23.24
C ASN A 38 -10.94 8.31 -22.44
N ARG A 39 -11.95 7.66 -23.01
CA ARG A 39 -13.29 7.61 -22.42
C ARG A 39 -13.87 6.22 -22.56
N LEU A 40 -14.29 5.64 -21.44
CA LEU A 40 -15.11 4.45 -21.41
C LEU A 40 -16.34 4.79 -20.57
N SER A 41 -17.42 5.14 -21.25
CA SER A 41 -18.68 5.55 -20.62
C SER A 41 -19.86 4.98 -21.39
N PHE A 42 -21.03 4.96 -20.76
CA PHE A 42 -22.28 4.61 -21.42
C PHE A 42 -23.41 5.55 -20.99
N ASP A 43 -24.44 5.65 -21.81
CA ASP A 43 -25.60 6.49 -21.52
C ASP A 43 -26.74 5.70 -20.88
N VAL A 44 -27.30 6.26 -19.80
CA VAL A 44 -28.53 5.79 -19.19
C VAL A 44 -29.46 7.00 -19.01
N ASN A 45 -30.60 6.99 -19.70
CA ASN A 45 -31.57 8.09 -19.74
C ASN A 45 -30.94 9.43 -20.15
N GLY A 46 -30.09 9.43 -21.19
CA GLY A 46 -29.41 10.63 -21.67
C GLY A 46 -28.36 11.20 -20.71
N LYS A 47 -27.99 10.45 -19.66
CA LYS A 47 -26.91 10.80 -18.74
C LYS A 47 -25.75 9.82 -18.89
N GLU A 48 -24.58 10.37 -19.16
CA GLU A 48 -23.35 9.62 -19.27
C GLU A 48 -22.85 9.13 -17.90
N ILE A 49 -22.54 7.84 -17.84
CA ILE A 49 -21.95 7.14 -16.69
C ILE A 49 -20.55 6.63 -17.08
N ILE A 50 -19.52 7.06 -16.33
CA ILE A 50 -18.12 6.68 -16.58
C ILE A 50 -17.85 5.30 -15.96
N LEU A 51 -17.23 4.40 -16.72
CA LEU A 51 -16.82 3.10 -16.19
C LEU A 51 -15.42 3.16 -15.60
N ILE A 52 -15.28 2.67 -14.37
CA ILE A 52 -14.02 2.53 -13.66
C ILE A 52 -13.87 1.07 -13.21
N TYR A 53 -12.67 0.50 -13.33
CA TYR A 53 -12.42 -0.82 -12.75
C TYR A 53 -11.85 -0.67 -11.35
N ASP A 54 -12.16 -1.63 -10.50
CA ASP A 54 -11.71 -1.63 -9.11
C ASP A 54 -10.17 -1.64 -8.99
N VAL A 55 -9.63 -0.58 -8.38
CA VAL A 55 -8.18 -0.32 -8.30
C VAL A 55 -7.45 -1.37 -7.47
N PRO A 56 -7.88 -1.71 -6.23
CA PRO A 56 -7.36 -2.85 -5.48
C PRO A 56 -7.26 -4.15 -6.30
N HIS A 57 -8.32 -4.50 -7.04
CA HIS A 57 -8.34 -5.70 -7.88
C HIS A 57 -7.36 -5.63 -9.05
N LEU A 58 -7.21 -4.47 -9.68
CA LEU A 58 -6.24 -4.27 -10.76
C LEU A 58 -4.80 -4.53 -10.28
N PHE A 59 -4.43 -3.99 -9.13
CA PHE A 59 -3.09 -4.18 -8.54
C PHE A 59 -2.84 -5.62 -8.10
N LYS A 60 -3.85 -6.27 -7.51
CA LYS A 60 -3.87 -7.72 -7.28
C LYS A 60 -3.61 -8.49 -8.59
N GLY A 61 -4.23 -8.07 -9.70
CA GLY A 61 -4.01 -8.63 -11.03
C GLY A 61 -2.57 -8.43 -11.53
N VAL A 62 -1.97 -7.25 -11.31
CA VAL A 62 -0.57 -6.97 -11.65
C VAL A 62 0.38 -7.91 -10.88
N ARG A 63 0.21 -8.02 -9.55
CA ARG A 63 0.99 -8.95 -8.73
C ARG A 63 0.82 -10.39 -9.19
N ASN A 64 -0.43 -10.86 -9.32
CA ASN A 64 -0.70 -12.26 -9.64
C ASN A 64 -0.09 -12.69 -10.99
N ASN A 65 0.00 -11.77 -11.96
CA ASN A 65 0.70 -12.04 -13.20
C ASN A 65 2.23 -12.02 -13.02
N LEU A 66 2.76 -11.09 -12.23
CA LEU A 66 4.20 -10.97 -11.96
C LEU A 66 4.77 -12.20 -11.24
N LEU A 67 3.97 -12.91 -10.43
CA LEU A 67 4.39 -14.15 -9.74
C LEU A 67 5.00 -15.18 -10.69
N ASN A 68 4.47 -15.30 -11.91
CA ASN A 68 4.85 -16.37 -12.85
C ASN A 68 5.34 -15.84 -14.21
N LYS A 69 5.42 -14.51 -14.38
CA LYS A 69 5.74 -13.86 -15.66
C LYS A 69 6.68 -12.69 -15.43
N GLU A 70 7.47 -12.39 -16.43
CA GLU A 70 8.31 -11.19 -16.42
C GLU A 70 7.50 -10.00 -16.96
N LEU A 71 7.57 -8.85 -16.29
CA LEU A 71 6.94 -7.64 -16.78
C LEU A 71 7.98 -6.78 -17.49
N HIS A 72 7.84 -6.64 -18.81
CA HIS A 72 8.68 -5.77 -19.63
C HIS A 72 8.01 -4.41 -19.75
N PHE A 73 8.73 -3.33 -19.50
CA PHE A 73 8.19 -1.97 -19.53
C PHE A 73 9.26 -0.94 -19.87
N LYS A 74 8.86 0.32 -20.04
CA LYS A 74 9.78 1.43 -20.28
C LYS A 74 9.55 2.57 -19.31
N ILE A 75 10.63 3.10 -18.75
CA ILE A 75 10.65 4.35 -17.97
C ILE A 75 11.74 5.22 -18.59
N ASN A 76 11.42 6.48 -18.92
CA ASN A 76 12.35 7.43 -19.55
C ASN A 76 13.00 6.93 -20.86
N GLY A 77 12.36 6.00 -21.57
CA GLY A 77 12.88 5.39 -22.80
C GLY A 77 13.65 4.09 -22.59
N ASP A 78 14.16 3.85 -21.37
CA ASP A 78 14.92 2.66 -21.03
C ASP A 78 14.02 1.43 -20.93
N LYS A 79 14.43 0.34 -21.58
CA LYS A 79 13.74 -0.96 -21.46
C LYS A 79 14.13 -1.60 -20.14
N LYS A 80 13.12 -2.01 -19.37
CA LYS A 80 13.26 -2.59 -18.04
C LYS A 80 12.50 -3.91 -17.94
N VAL A 81 12.99 -4.82 -17.12
CA VAL A 81 12.34 -6.12 -16.87
C VAL A 81 12.20 -6.35 -15.37
N ALA A 82 10.96 -6.49 -14.91
CA ALA A 82 10.68 -6.82 -13.52
C ALA A 82 10.34 -8.31 -13.35
N LYS A 83 10.84 -8.90 -12.26
CA LYS A 83 10.67 -10.32 -11.93
C LYS A 83 10.31 -10.48 -10.46
N TRP A 84 9.40 -11.41 -10.15
CA TRP A 84 9.08 -11.71 -8.75
C TRP A 84 10.27 -12.31 -7.99
N ASP A 85 11.16 -13.04 -8.69
CA ASP A 85 12.39 -13.59 -8.12
C ASP A 85 13.28 -12.50 -7.48
N ASP A 86 13.32 -11.29 -8.05
CA ASP A 86 14.09 -10.18 -7.45
C ASP A 86 13.53 -9.75 -6.08
N ILE A 87 12.21 -9.89 -5.87
CA ILE A 87 11.53 -9.58 -4.61
C ILE A 87 11.80 -10.68 -3.58
N ILE A 88 11.87 -11.94 -4.03
CA ILE A 88 12.27 -13.08 -3.19
C ILE A 88 13.73 -12.90 -2.74
N ASP A 89 14.64 -12.61 -3.68
CA ASP A 89 16.06 -12.36 -3.39
C ASP A 89 16.20 -11.20 -2.36
N PHE A 90 15.46 -10.09 -2.55
CA PHE A 90 15.44 -8.99 -1.59
C PHE A 90 14.88 -9.38 -0.21
N TYR A 91 13.81 -10.17 -0.17
CA TYR A 91 13.21 -10.63 1.09
C TYR A 91 14.20 -11.44 1.91
N TYR A 92 14.91 -12.39 1.29
CA TYR A 92 15.92 -13.19 1.99
C TYR A 92 17.08 -12.35 2.50
N LEU A 93 17.50 -11.32 1.75
CA LEU A 93 18.51 -10.36 2.20
C LEU A 93 18.04 -9.55 3.41
N ASP A 94 16.80 -9.06 3.43
CA ASP A 94 16.23 -8.33 4.57
C ASP A 94 16.04 -9.23 5.81
N THR A 95 15.87 -10.55 5.62
CA THR A 95 15.75 -11.53 6.71
C THR A 95 17.08 -12.17 7.14
N ALA A 96 18.19 -11.84 6.50
CA ALA A 96 19.48 -12.49 6.77
C ALA A 96 20.05 -12.15 8.16
N ASP A 97 19.73 -10.96 8.68
CA ASP A 97 20.05 -10.53 10.04
C ASP A 97 18.77 -10.48 10.89
N SER A 98 18.90 -10.61 12.22
CA SER A 98 17.76 -10.53 13.16
C SER A 98 17.03 -9.17 13.10
N THR A 99 17.75 -8.11 12.73
CA THR A 99 17.20 -6.76 12.58
C THR A 99 16.78 -6.51 11.13
N ARG A 100 15.50 -6.20 10.92
CA ARG A 100 14.91 -6.05 9.59
C ARG A 100 14.47 -4.62 9.31
N LEU A 101 14.54 -4.19 8.05
CA LEU A 101 13.97 -2.90 7.63
C LEU A 101 12.54 -3.05 7.15
N CYS A 102 12.17 -4.20 6.59
CA CYS A 102 10.84 -4.47 6.08
C CYS A 102 10.09 -5.51 6.96
N PRO A 103 9.90 -5.28 8.27
CA PRO A 103 9.34 -6.29 9.18
C PRO A 103 7.89 -6.67 8.85
N LYS A 104 7.15 -5.84 8.11
CA LYS A 104 5.80 -6.16 7.62
C LYS A 104 5.80 -7.25 6.55
N LEU A 105 6.90 -7.39 5.79
CA LEU A 105 7.03 -8.46 4.83
C LEU A 105 7.27 -9.78 5.57
N THR A 106 6.37 -10.72 5.32
CA THR A 106 6.45 -12.09 5.82
C THR A 106 6.36 -13.04 4.64
N ASP A 107 6.54 -14.33 4.92
CA ASP A 107 6.35 -15.41 3.96
C ASP A 107 5.03 -15.30 3.16
N LEU A 108 3.94 -14.91 3.82
CA LEU A 108 2.61 -14.73 3.22
C LEU A 108 2.55 -13.59 2.17
N HIS A 109 3.56 -12.72 2.14
CA HIS A 109 3.69 -11.63 1.19
C HIS A 109 4.48 -12.01 -0.05
N VAL A 110 5.50 -12.86 0.11
CA VAL A 110 6.57 -13.02 -0.88
C VAL A 110 6.65 -14.43 -1.45
N LEU A 111 6.48 -15.47 -0.63
CA LEU A 111 6.66 -16.86 -1.08
C LEU A 111 5.42 -17.33 -1.88
N PRO A 112 5.55 -17.63 -3.18
CA PRO A 112 4.40 -17.87 -4.07
C PRO A 112 3.42 -18.96 -3.60
N ASP A 113 3.92 -19.99 -2.92
CA ASP A 113 3.18 -21.10 -2.33
C ASP A 113 2.37 -20.70 -1.08
N LYS A 114 2.80 -19.64 -0.37
CA LYS A 114 2.16 -19.14 0.85
C LYS A 114 1.30 -17.90 0.63
N ILE A 115 1.40 -17.24 -0.53
CA ILE A 115 0.64 -16.03 -0.84
C ILE A 115 -0.86 -16.31 -0.93
N ASN A 116 -1.63 -15.63 -0.10
CA ASN A 116 -3.06 -15.47 -0.33
C ASN A 116 -3.29 -14.46 -1.46
N LYS A 117 -3.55 -14.96 -2.67
CA LYS A 117 -3.78 -14.15 -3.88
C LYS A 117 -4.96 -13.19 -3.77
N MET A 118 -5.87 -13.35 -2.81
CA MET A 118 -7.00 -12.43 -2.60
C MET A 118 -6.66 -11.27 -1.68
N LYS A 119 -5.65 -11.41 -0.81
CA LYS A 119 -5.29 -10.39 0.19
C LYS A 119 -4.58 -9.20 -0.47
N VAL A 120 -5.28 -8.08 -0.61
CA VAL A 120 -4.76 -6.85 -1.24
C VAL A 120 -3.71 -6.18 -0.35
N SER A 121 -3.88 -6.20 0.98
CA SER A 121 -2.92 -5.57 1.89
C SER A 121 -1.50 -6.14 1.73
N CYS A 122 -1.37 -7.45 1.49
CA CYS A 122 -0.07 -8.05 1.22
C CYS A 122 0.51 -7.57 -0.12
N CYS A 123 -0.33 -7.38 -1.13
CA CYS A 123 0.08 -6.83 -2.44
C CYS A 123 0.64 -5.41 -2.30
N THR A 124 -0.09 -4.52 -1.61
CA THR A 124 0.29 -3.12 -1.49
C THR A 124 1.51 -2.91 -0.59
N GLN A 125 1.72 -3.78 0.41
CA GLN A 125 2.92 -3.76 1.25
C GLN A 125 4.18 -4.19 0.48
N VAL A 126 4.08 -5.18 -0.41
CA VAL A 126 5.18 -5.54 -1.33
C VAL A 126 5.46 -4.41 -2.31
N PHE A 127 4.42 -3.80 -2.89
CA PHE A 127 4.55 -2.67 -3.81
C PHE A 127 4.70 -1.32 -3.10
N SER A 128 5.39 -1.28 -1.96
CA SER A 128 5.57 -0.06 -1.18
C SER A 128 6.87 0.67 -1.52
N ASN A 129 6.86 1.99 -1.30
CA ASN A 129 8.05 2.83 -1.47
C ASN A 129 9.25 2.33 -0.66
N GLN A 130 9.02 1.79 0.53
CA GLN A 130 10.06 1.25 1.40
C GLN A 130 10.79 0.07 0.74
N VAL A 131 10.04 -0.90 0.20
CA VAL A 131 10.61 -2.05 -0.50
C VAL A 131 11.35 -1.60 -1.76
N GLY A 132 10.71 -0.79 -2.60
CA GLY A 132 11.33 -0.31 -3.85
C GLY A 132 12.61 0.50 -3.62
N SER A 133 12.62 1.43 -2.65
CA SER A 133 13.78 2.28 -2.39
C SER A 133 14.99 1.50 -1.87
N LEU A 134 14.76 0.56 -0.94
CA LEU A 134 15.82 -0.30 -0.39
C LEU A 134 16.34 -1.28 -1.44
N MET A 135 15.44 -1.93 -2.18
CA MET A 135 15.82 -2.87 -3.24
C MET A 135 16.64 -2.17 -4.32
N LYS A 136 16.25 -0.95 -4.73
CA LYS A 136 17.03 -0.13 -5.66
C LYS A 136 18.42 0.18 -5.12
N ARG A 137 18.52 0.59 -3.85
CA ARG A 137 19.81 0.92 -3.22
C ARG A 137 20.73 -0.29 -3.17
N ILE A 138 20.24 -1.43 -2.70
CA ILE A 138 21.03 -2.67 -2.55
C ILE A 138 21.48 -3.18 -3.93
N SER A 139 20.64 -3.08 -4.97
CA SER A 139 21.01 -3.52 -6.33
C SER A 139 22.18 -2.74 -6.94
N GLN A 140 22.50 -1.55 -6.42
CA GLN A 140 23.61 -0.71 -6.87
C GLN A 140 24.93 -1.04 -6.18
N TRP A 141 24.92 -1.92 -5.17
CA TRP A 141 26.12 -2.32 -4.48
C TRP A 141 27.03 -3.15 -5.38
N ASP A 142 28.31 -2.79 -5.41
CA ASP A 142 29.35 -3.57 -6.07
C ASP A 142 30.08 -4.40 -5.00
N ILE A 143 29.48 -5.53 -4.64
CA ILE A 143 30.01 -6.43 -3.60
C ILE A 143 30.12 -7.84 -4.20
N GLN A 144 31.16 -8.56 -3.79
CA GLN A 144 31.45 -9.93 -4.24
C GLN A 144 31.04 -11.01 -3.24
N ASP A 145 30.22 -10.68 -2.23
CA ASP A 145 29.72 -11.63 -1.25
C ASP A 145 28.37 -12.25 -1.67
N GLU A 146 27.88 -13.18 -0.85
CA GLU A 146 26.61 -13.88 -1.05
C GLU A 146 25.38 -13.01 -0.74
N TYR A 147 25.55 -11.89 -0.01
CA TYR A 147 24.49 -10.98 0.41
C TYR A 147 24.29 -9.83 -0.58
N LYS A 148 24.28 -10.14 -1.87
CA LYS A 148 24.12 -9.17 -2.94
C LYS A 148 22.83 -9.38 -3.71
N LEU A 149 22.25 -8.26 -4.15
CA LEU A 149 21.14 -8.27 -5.08
C LEU A 149 21.66 -8.03 -6.50
N LYS A 150 21.09 -8.71 -7.49
CA LYS A 150 21.48 -8.51 -8.90
C LYS A 150 21.24 -7.06 -9.31
N LYS A 151 22.13 -6.48 -10.12
CA LYS A 151 21.96 -5.13 -10.69
C LYS A 151 20.64 -5.00 -11.46
N SER A 152 20.16 -6.09 -12.08
CA SER A 152 18.86 -6.16 -12.77
C SER A 152 17.66 -5.92 -11.84
N ALA A 153 17.77 -6.21 -10.55
CA ALA A 153 16.69 -5.98 -9.59
C ALA A 153 16.34 -4.49 -9.42
N SER A 154 17.23 -3.58 -9.86
CA SER A 154 16.90 -2.15 -9.96
C SER A 154 15.69 -1.90 -10.86
N ASP A 155 15.44 -2.74 -11.87
CA ASP A 155 14.28 -2.61 -12.73
C ASP A 155 13.00 -2.98 -11.99
N THR A 156 12.99 -4.10 -11.26
CA THR A 156 11.87 -4.46 -10.37
C THR A 156 11.63 -3.37 -9.32
N ALA A 157 12.68 -2.75 -8.80
CA ALA A 157 12.57 -1.67 -7.83
C ALA A 157 11.93 -0.41 -8.41
N ASP A 158 12.30 -0.04 -9.65
CA ASP A 158 11.67 1.06 -10.37
C ASP A 158 10.18 0.81 -10.63
N LEU A 159 9.80 -0.43 -10.97
CA LEU A 159 8.39 -0.82 -11.09
C LEU A 159 7.65 -0.65 -9.76
N ILE A 160 8.22 -1.13 -8.65
CA ILE A 160 7.59 -1.03 -7.32
C ILE A 160 7.37 0.43 -6.93
N LEU A 161 8.37 1.30 -7.12
CA LEU A 161 8.27 2.73 -6.83
C LEU A 161 7.22 3.45 -7.69
N PHE A 162 7.06 3.02 -8.94
CA PHE A 162 6.00 3.50 -9.83
C PHE A 162 4.61 3.03 -9.36
N LEU A 163 4.47 1.75 -9.02
CA LEU A 163 3.22 1.16 -8.55
C LEU A 163 2.76 1.75 -7.21
N ASP A 164 3.68 2.00 -6.26
CA ASP A 164 3.37 2.67 -4.98
C ASP A 164 2.69 4.03 -5.22
N GLN A 165 3.30 4.88 -6.06
CA GLN A 165 2.76 6.21 -6.38
C GLN A 165 1.45 6.13 -7.16
N LEU A 166 1.34 5.18 -8.10
CA LEU A 166 0.11 4.98 -8.87
C LEU A 166 -1.03 4.52 -7.98
N PHE A 167 -0.79 3.60 -7.05
CA PHE A 167 -1.80 3.14 -6.10
C PHE A 167 -2.25 4.27 -5.18
N ASP A 168 -1.31 5.00 -4.58
CA ASP A 168 -1.61 6.16 -3.73
C ASP A 168 -2.49 7.18 -4.48
N SER A 169 -2.17 7.46 -5.74
CA SER A 169 -2.91 8.42 -6.57
C SER A 169 -4.34 7.99 -6.91
N LEU A 170 -4.61 6.68 -6.92
CA LEU A 170 -5.88 6.08 -7.35
C LEU A 170 -6.71 5.53 -6.17
N ASN A 171 -6.16 5.50 -4.96
CA ASN A 171 -6.82 4.93 -3.79
C ASN A 171 -6.59 5.73 -2.49
N SER A 172 -6.33 7.04 -2.59
CA SER A 172 -6.16 7.92 -1.43
C SER A 172 -7.49 8.23 -0.73
N ASN A 173 -7.46 8.19 0.61
CA ASN A 173 -8.57 8.60 1.48
C ASN A 173 -8.30 9.93 2.23
N SER A 174 -7.14 10.54 2.04
CA SER A 174 -6.76 11.74 2.79
C SER A 174 -7.00 12.99 1.95
N LYS A 175 -7.70 13.99 2.50
CA LYS A 175 -7.85 15.29 1.82
C LYS A 175 -6.51 15.98 1.60
N ILE A 176 -5.68 16.02 2.64
CA ILE A 176 -4.35 16.63 2.63
C ILE A 176 -3.31 15.53 2.47
N ALA A 177 -2.45 15.67 1.46
CA ALA A 177 -1.37 14.72 1.23
C ALA A 177 -0.26 14.90 2.27
N PRO A 178 0.34 13.81 2.78
CA PRO A 178 1.63 13.87 3.46
C PRO A 178 2.69 14.47 2.55
N SER A 179 3.61 15.27 3.10
CA SER A 179 4.72 15.85 2.32
C SER A 179 5.61 14.80 1.64
N SER A 180 5.72 13.62 2.24
CA SER A 180 6.45 12.47 1.68
C SER A 180 5.76 11.81 0.48
N LYS A 181 4.43 11.87 0.41
CA LYS A 181 3.60 11.17 -0.58
C LYS A 181 2.54 12.14 -1.12
N PRO A 182 2.92 13.09 -2.00
CA PRO A 182 2.03 14.15 -2.47
C PRO A 182 0.81 13.64 -3.26
N LEU A 183 0.88 12.43 -3.80
CA LEU A 183 -0.22 11.75 -4.51
C LEU A 183 -1.16 10.97 -3.57
N LYS A 184 -0.84 10.86 -2.28
CA LYS A 184 -1.72 10.27 -1.27
C LYS A 184 -2.66 11.33 -0.66
N GLY A 185 -3.16 12.23 -1.51
CA GLY A 185 -4.06 13.34 -1.15
C GLY A 185 -5.36 13.29 -1.94
N GLY A 186 -6.23 14.27 -1.75
CA GLY A 186 -7.42 14.45 -2.58
C GLY A 186 -7.03 15.01 -3.95
N ILE A 187 -7.71 14.54 -5.00
CA ILE A 187 -7.56 15.10 -6.34
C ILE A 187 -8.17 16.50 -6.34
N SER A 188 -7.39 17.51 -6.72
CA SER A 188 -7.85 18.90 -6.86
C SER A 188 -7.22 19.55 -8.09
N LYS A 189 -7.72 20.74 -8.48
CA LYS A 189 -7.22 21.49 -9.64
C LYS A 189 -5.70 21.75 -9.60
N ASN A 190 -5.14 21.93 -8.40
CA ASN A 190 -3.73 22.24 -8.19
C ASN A 190 -2.90 21.01 -7.80
N SER A 191 -3.52 19.84 -7.72
CA SER A 191 -2.81 18.61 -7.37
C SER A 191 -2.04 18.04 -8.57
N GLY A 192 -0.93 17.36 -8.31
CA GLY A 192 -0.10 16.74 -9.36
C GLY A 192 -0.70 15.50 -10.04
N HIS A 193 -1.91 15.06 -9.64
CA HIS A 193 -2.51 13.78 -10.08
C HIS A 193 -2.66 13.68 -11.59
N LYS A 194 -3.24 14.70 -12.24
CA LYS A 194 -3.53 14.65 -13.69
C LYS A 194 -2.25 14.52 -14.53
N GLN A 195 -1.23 15.33 -14.23
CA GLN A 195 0.07 15.23 -14.91
C GLN A 195 0.70 13.86 -14.69
N PHE A 196 0.72 13.40 -13.43
CA PHE A 196 1.23 12.09 -13.08
C PHE A 196 0.52 10.95 -13.81
N TRP A 197 -0.81 11.00 -13.97
CA TRP A 197 -1.56 9.99 -14.71
C TRP A 197 -1.24 9.99 -16.20
N TYR A 198 -1.06 11.15 -16.85
CA TYR A 198 -0.62 11.19 -18.24
C TYR A 198 0.77 10.54 -18.44
N ASP A 199 1.70 10.80 -17.52
CA ASP A 199 3.02 10.18 -17.58
C ASP A 199 2.95 8.67 -17.26
N SER A 200 2.13 8.29 -16.28
CA SER A 200 1.85 6.88 -15.94
C SER A 200 1.27 6.12 -17.12
N LEU A 201 0.37 6.74 -17.91
CA LEU A 201 -0.22 6.12 -19.09
C LEU A 201 0.82 5.79 -20.16
N LYS A 202 1.91 6.57 -20.29
CA LYS A 202 3.03 6.25 -21.20
C LYS A 202 3.73 4.97 -20.76
N ILE A 203 3.99 4.83 -19.45
CA ILE A 203 4.62 3.65 -18.86
C ILE A 203 3.70 2.43 -19.01
N ILE A 204 2.43 2.54 -18.57
CA ILE A 204 1.45 1.43 -18.65
C ILE A 204 1.25 0.95 -20.09
N ARG A 205 1.20 1.87 -21.08
CA ARG A 205 1.08 1.49 -22.49
C ARG A 205 2.24 0.62 -22.97
N SER A 206 3.44 0.80 -22.41
CA SER A 206 4.63 0.00 -22.73
C SER A 206 4.69 -1.36 -22.03
N MET A 207 3.90 -1.57 -20.96
CA MET A 207 3.95 -2.77 -20.13
C MET A 207 3.43 -4.01 -20.87
N ARG A 208 4.22 -5.08 -20.95
CA ARG A 208 3.83 -6.37 -21.53
C ARG A 208 4.39 -7.51 -20.67
N TYR A 209 3.55 -8.51 -20.39
CA TYR A 209 4.01 -9.71 -19.69
C TYR A 209 4.61 -10.70 -20.68
N PHE A 210 5.77 -11.26 -20.35
CA PHE A 210 6.38 -12.38 -21.04
C PHE A 210 6.20 -13.66 -20.22
N SER A 211 5.58 -14.67 -20.84
CA SER A 211 5.42 -16.00 -20.23
C SER A 211 6.61 -16.86 -20.59
N LYS A 212 7.38 -17.30 -19.58
CA LYS A 212 8.51 -18.21 -19.76
C LYS A 212 8.06 -19.55 -20.34
N ASP A 213 6.93 -20.07 -19.84
CA ASP A 213 6.37 -21.36 -20.27
C ASP A 213 5.95 -21.35 -21.75
N LYS A 214 5.24 -20.29 -22.17
CA LYS A 214 4.77 -20.14 -23.56
C LYS A 214 5.80 -19.51 -24.48
N LYS A 215 6.94 -19.05 -23.93
CA LYS A 215 8.01 -18.31 -24.62
C LYS A 215 7.52 -17.14 -25.48
N GLN A 216 6.47 -16.45 -25.03
CA GLN A 216 5.85 -15.36 -25.78
C GLN A 216 5.25 -14.29 -24.88
N TYR A 217 5.02 -13.11 -25.46
CA TYR A 217 4.23 -12.06 -24.81
C TYR A 217 2.76 -12.46 -24.72
N VAL A 218 2.15 -12.17 -23.58
CA VAL A 218 0.74 -12.48 -23.30
C VAL A 218 -0.03 -11.23 -22.92
N SER A 219 -1.26 -11.13 -23.43
CA SER A 219 -2.19 -10.08 -23.04
C SER A 219 -2.79 -10.38 -21.66
N THR A 220 -2.96 -9.35 -20.84
CA THR A 220 -3.57 -9.47 -19.51
C THR A 220 -4.63 -8.38 -19.34
N PRO A 221 -5.85 -8.72 -18.86
CA PRO A 221 -6.90 -7.73 -18.63
C PRO A 221 -6.49 -6.65 -17.62
N SER A 222 -5.68 -6.99 -16.61
CA SER A 222 -5.25 -6.07 -15.55
C SER A 222 -4.54 -4.83 -16.11
N LEU A 223 -3.55 -4.97 -17.00
CA LEU A 223 -2.84 -3.82 -17.58
C LEU A 223 -3.73 -2.97 -18.49
N LYS A 224 -4.56 -3.61 -19.33
CA LYS A 224 -5.49 -2.92 -20.22
C LYS A 224 -6.48 -2.08 -19.42
N ASN A 225 -7.07 -2.67 -18.39
CA ASN A 225 -8.09 -2.02 -17.59
C ASN A 225 -7.51 -1.05 -16.55
N LEU A 226 -6.25 -1.22 -16.13
CA LEU A 226 -5.52 -0.19 -15.38
C LEU A 226 -5.32 1.07 -16.23
N SER A 227 -4.95 0.89 -17.50
CA SER A 227 -4.87 2.00 -18.46
C SER A 227 -6.23 2.67 -18.68
N LYS A 228 -7.31 1.90 -18.80
CA LYS A 228 -8.68 2.46 -18.90
C LYS A 228 -9.08 3.21 -17.63
N THR A 229 -8.79 2.66 -16.46
CA THR A 229 -9.11 3.24 -15.16
C THR A 229 -8.38 4.56 -14.94
N ALA A 230 -7.08 4.63 -15.21
CA ALA A 230 -6.33 5.89 -15.10
C ALA A 230 -6.91 7.00 -16.01
N ARG A 231 -7.38 6.66 -17.21
CA ARG A 231 -8.08 7.62 -18.09
C ARG A 231 -9.46 8.00 -17.55
N GLY A 232 -10.21 7.03 -17.02
CA GLY A 232 -11.48 7.27 -16.35
C GLY A 232 -11.35 8.24 -15.17
N PHE A 233 -10.29 8.11 -14.37
CA PHE A 233 -9.98 9.04 -13.28
C PHE A 233 -9.64 10.46 -13.78
N ILE A 234 -8.89 10.60 -14.88
CA ILE A 234 -8.65 11.91 -15.51
C ILE A 234 -10.00 12.55 -15.86
N TYR A 235 -10.82 11.85 -16.64
CA TYR A 235 -12.09 12.39 -17.14
C TYR A 235 -13.09 12.67 -16.02
N LEU A 236 -13.26 11.74 -15.08
CA LEU A 236 -14.13 11.92 -13.91
C LEU A 236 -13.68 13.10 -13.06
N SER A 237 -12.37 13.27 -12.87
CA SER A 237 -11.85 14.39 -12.08
C SER A 237 -12.16 15.74 -12.72
N GLU A 238 -12.01 15.87 -14.04
CA GLU A 238 -12.35 17.08 -14.77
C GLU A 238 -13.84 17.40 -14.65
N LYS A 239 -14.69 16.39 -14.85
CA LYS A 239 -16.15 16.52 -14.77
C LYS A 239 -16.57 16.98 -13.37
N LEU A 240 -16.13 16.31 -12.32
CA LEU A 240 -16.50 16.66 -10.94
C LEU A 240 -15.95 18.03 -10.51
N LEU A 241 -14.70 18.35 -10.83
CA LEU A 241 -14.12 19.66 -10.49
C LEU A 241 -14.81 20.81 -11.25
N ALA A 242 -15.30 20.57 -12.48
CA ALA A 242 -16.11 21.53 -13.22
C ALA A 242 -17.49 21.75 -12.60
N HIS A 243 -18.05 20.73 -11.92
CA HIS A 243 -19.31 20.82 -11.18
C HIS A 243 -19.16 21.43 -9.78
N GLY A 244 -18.02 22.05 -9.47
CA GLY A 244 -17.81 22.80 -8.23
C GLY A 244 -17.24 21.99 -7.05
N PHE A 245 -16.89 20.71 -7.25
CA PHE A 245 -16.20 19.94 -6.21
C PHE A 245 -14.81 20.55 -5.94
N LYS A 246 -14.48 20.74 -4.65
CA LYS A 246 -13.18 21.29 -4.24
C LYS A 246 -12.06 20.26 -4.36
N PHE A 247 -12.40 19.00 -4.07
CA PHE A 247 -11.51 17.85 -4.20
C PHE A 247 -12.35 16.58 -4.38
N ILE A 248 -11.68 15.49 -4.77
CA ILE A 248 -12.27 14.15 -4.92
C ILE A 248 -11.35 13.19 -4.18
N LEU A 249 -11.92 12.27 -3.41
CA LEU A 249 -11.17 11.18 -2.75
C LEU A 249 -11.23 9.95 -3.65
N PRO A 250 -10.10 9.50 -4.22
CA PRO A 250 -10.08 8.32 -5.07
C PRO A 250 -10.60 7.05 -4.39
N ARG A 251 -10.42 6.93 -3.07
CA ARG A 251 -10.90 5.80 -2.26
C ARG A 251 -12.42 5.61 -2.31
N GLU A 252 -13.19 6.64 -2.62
CA GLU A 252 -14.66 6.55 -2.77
C GLU A 252 -15.07 5.90 -4.10
N ILE A 253 -14.11 5.61 -4.98
CA ILE A 253 -14.33 5.11 -6.34
C ILE A 253 -13.69 3.71 -6.47
N ASN A 254 -14.08 2.81 -5.57
CA ASN A 254 -13.72 1.39 -5.58
C ASN A 254 -14.91 0.55 -5.06
N GLN A 255 -14.71 -0.76 -4.95
CA GLN A 255 -15.76 -1.69 -4.49
C GLN A 255 -15.61 -2.09 -3.02
N ASP A 256 -14.66 -1.53 -2.29
CA ASP A 256 -14.39 -1.91 -0.91
C ASP A 256 -15.60 -1.74 0.02
N PRO A 257 -16.42 -0.66 -0.07
CA PRO A 257 -17.64 -0.55 0.74
C PRO A 257 -18.60 -1.72 0.52
N LEU A 258 -18.71 -2.23 -0.72
CA LEU A 258 -19.52 -3.39 -1.05
C LEU A 258 -18.92 -4.68 -0.47
N GLU A 259 -17.60 -4.85 -0.56
CA GLU A 259 -16.92 -6.02 0.02
C GLU A 259 -16.98 -6.05 1.55
N ASN A 260 -16.87 -4.88 2.18
CA ASN A 260 -17.05 -4.69 3.62
C ASN A 260 -18.46 -5.07 4.05
N PHE A 261 -19.47 -4.66 3.29
CA PHE A 261 -20.85 -5.07 3.53
C PHE A 261 -21.03 -6.59 3.39
N PHE A 262 -20.41 -7.23 2.40
CA PHE A 262 -20.40 -8.70 2.31
C PHE A 262 -19.67 -9.37 3.47
N ALA A 263 -18.61 -8.75 4.00
CA ALA A 263 -17.93 -9.24 5.19
C ALA A 263 -18.84 -9.16 6.43
N ALA A 264 -19.58 -8.06 6.60
CA ALA A 264 -20.58 -7.92 7.66
C ALA A 264 -21.70 -8.97 7.58
N ILE A 265 -22.15 -9.31 6.37
CA ILE A 265 -23.12 -10.40 6.17
C ILE A 265 -22.53 -11.75 6.61
N ARG A 266 -21.25 -12.03 6.30
CA ARG A 266 -20.59 -13.27 6.70
C ARG A 266 -20.33 -13.33 8.20
N SER A 267 -20.05 -12.20 8.85
CA SER A 267 -19.84 -12.15 10.31
C SER A 267 -21.12 -12.35 11.11
N HIS A 268 -22.28 -11.95 10.56
CA HIS A 268 -23.60 -12.21 11.15
C HIS A 268 -23.86 -13.70 11.44
N GLY A 269 -23.25 -14.60 10.67
CA GLY A 269 -23.35 -16.05 10.86
C GLY A 269 -22.44 -16.61 11.96
N ILE A 270 -21.57 -15.79 12.57
CA ILE A 270 -20.54 -16.12 13.56
C ILE A 270 -19.64 -17.27 13.11
N ARG A 271 -20.10 -18.52 13.29
CA ARG A 271 -19.40 -19.74 12.87
C ARG A 271 -19.69 -20.12 11.41
N ASN A 272 -20.84 -19.71 10.87
CA ASN A 272 -21.19 -19.93 9.47
C ASN A 272 -20.83 -18.71 8.60
N THR A 273 -19.61 -18.71 8.08
CA THR A 273 -19.10 -17.64 7.20
C THR A 273 -19.50 -17.83 5.72
N SER A 274 -20.30 -18.86 5.40
CA SER A 274 -20.81 -19.16 4.06
C SER A 274 -22.34 -19.24 4.06
N PRO A 275 -23.05 -18.10 4.16
CA PRO A 275 -24.49 -18.09 4.29
C PRO A 275 -25.18 -18.62 3.02
N ASN A 276 -26.24 -19.41 3.21
CA ASN A 276 -27.17 -19.73 2.12
C ASN A 276 -28.07 -18.53 1.78
N VAL A 277 -28.89 -18.65 0.74
CA VAL A 277 -29.75 -17.55 0.26
C VAL A 277 -30.64 -16.99 1.36
N THR A 278 -31.29 -17.83 2.16
CA THR A 278 -32.17 -17.40 3.25
C THR A 278 -31.41 -16.64 4.35
N GLN A 279 -30.22 -17.15 4.72
CA GLN A 279 -29.34 -16.51 5.70
C GLN A 279 -28.81 -15.18 5.17
N PHE A 280 -28.45 -15.11 3.89
CA PHE A 280 -28.05 -13.87 3.23
C PHE A 280 -29.19 -12.85 3.26
N THR A 281 -30.40 -13.23 2.83
CA THR A 281 -31.57 -12.32 2.85
C THR A 281 -31.87 -11.81 4.25
N SER A 282 -31.80 -12.67 5.26
CA SER A 282 -32.06 -12.29 6.64
C SER A 282 -31.00 -11.32 7.17
N SER A 283 -29.71 -11.63 6.95
CA SER A 283 -28.59 -10.77 7.36
C SER A 283 -28.59 -9.44 6.62
N TYR A 284 -28.89 -9.45 5.32
CA TYR A 284 -29.05 -8.24 4.51
C TYR A 284 -30.13 -7.31 5.08
N LYS A 285 -31.32 -7.86 5.37
CA LYS A 285 -32.41 -7.08 5.98
C LYS A 285 -32.01 -6.52 7.34
N ALA A 286 -31.38 -7.33 8.19
CA ALA A 286 -30.91 -6.91 9.50
C ALA A 286 -29.89 -5.76 9.42
N LEU A 287 -28.86 -5.90 8.57
CA LEU A 287 -27.85 -4.86 8.37
C LEU A 287 -28.43 -3.59 7.74
N LEU A 288 -29.36 -3.72 6.79
CA LEU A 288 -30.05 -2.58 6.21
C LEU A 288 -30.79 -1.79 7.30
N VAL A 289 -31.60 -2.47 8.11
CA VAL A 289 -32.35 -1.85 9.22
C VAL A 289 -31.40 -1.24 10.25
N ASN A 290 -30.35 -1.96 10.65
CA ASN A 290 -29.39 -1.48 11.65
C ASN A 290 -28.60 -0.26 11.16
N ASN A 291 -28.22 -0.20 9.87
CA ASN A 291 -27.55 0.97 9.29
C ASN A 291 -28.43 2.23 9.28
N PHE A 292 -29.76 2.09 9.28
CA PHE A 292 -30.70 3.21 9.37
C PHE A 292 -31.04 3.62 10.83
N LEU A 293 -30.50 2.94 11.85
CA LEU A 293 -30.86 3.10 13.27
C LEU A 293 -29.71 3.54 14.20
N SER A 294 -28.59 4.06 13.68
CA SER A 294 -27.31 4.11 14.41
C SER A 294 -27.33 4.73 15.83
N SER A 295 -26.59 4.08 16.74
CA SER A 295 -25.94 4.71 17.89
C SER A 295 -24.51 4.15 18.03
N HIS A 296 -23.55 5.07 18.17
CA HIS A 296 -22.10 4.90 18.06
C HIS A 296 -21.46 3.99 19.13
N SER A 297 -20.38 3.25 18.80
CA SER A 297 -19.22 3.02 19.70
C SER A 297 -18.00 2.37 19.01
N PRO A 298 -16.76 2.50 19.55
CA PRO A 298 -15.51 2.57 18.77
C PRO A 298 -14.51 1.42 19.06
N SER A 299 -14.63 0.27 18.40
CA SER A 299 -13.49 -0.68 18.27
C SER A 299 -13.74 -1.80 17.26
N SER A 300 -13.15 -1.74 16.07
CA SER A 300 -13.00 -2.91 15.18
C SER A 300 -11.79 -2.77 14.24
N ASN A 301 -11.19 -3.92 13.90
CA ASN A 301 -9.87 -4.09 13.28
C ASN A 301 -9.88 -4.14 11.73
N CYS A 302 -10.55 -3.17 11.09
CA CYS A 302 -10.43 -2.88 9.66
C CYS A 302 -10.04 -1.39 9.50
N GLU A 303 -9.33 -1.00 8.42
CA GLU A 303 -9.04 0.42 8.18
C GLU A 303 -10.34 1.23 8.23
N GLU A 304 -10.37 2.27 9.09
CA GLU A 304 -11.52 3.13 9.36
C GLU A 304 -12.13 3.66 8.05
N ASP A 305 -13.32 3.16 7.75
CA ASP A 305 -14.26 3.79 6.82
C ASP A 305 -15.41 4.29 7.70
N PHE A 306 -15.85 5.55 7.55
CA PHE A 306 -16.75 6.26 8.47
C PHE A 306 -18.21 5.75 8.45
N SER A 307 -18.39 4.43 8.48
CA SER A 307 -19.64 3.70 8.66
C SER A 307 -19.48 2.73 9.85
N ASP A 308 -19.45 3.30 11.05
CA ASP A 308 -19.10 2.58 12.28
C ASP A 308 -20.24 1.67 12.80
N SER A 309 -20.02 0.36 12.61
CA SER A 309 -20.30 -0.81 13.49
C SER A 309 -21.72 -1.13 13.99
N ALA A 310 -22.09 -2.40 13.81
CA ALA A 310 -23.30 -3.04 14.35
C ALA A 310 -22.95 -4.07 15.45
N LEU A 311 -23.51 -3.84 16.65
CA LEU A 311 -24.00 -4.82 17.64
C LEU A 311 -23.01 -5.74 18.40
N ASP A 312 -22.06 -5.18 19.14
CA ASP A 312 -21.45 -5.87 20.31
C ASP A 312 -21.83 -5.22 21.67
N SER A 313 -22.63 -4.15 21.69
CA SER A 313 -22.94 -3.38 22.91
C SER A 313 -24.32 -3.64 23.53
N LEU A 314 -25.24 -4.33 22.85
CA LEU A 314 -26.62 -4.47 23.35
C LEU A 314 -26.73 -5.46 24.53
N HIS A 315 -25.91 -6.52 24.58
CA HIS A 315 -25.91 -7.45 25.72
C HIS A 315 -25.31 -6.80 26.98
N CYS A 316 -24.17 -6.11 26.87
CA CYS A 316 -23.58 -5.36 27.99
C CYS A 316 -24.50 -4.25 28.51
N PHE A 317 -25.25 -3.57 27.63
CA PHE A 317 -26.22 -2.55 28.02
C PHE A 317 -27.45 -3.12 28.73
N LEU A 318 -27.90 -4.32 28.33
CA LEU A 318 -29.09 -4.96 28.90
C LEU A 318 -28.82 -5.77 30.17
N THR A 319 -27.62 -6.33 30.35
CA THR A 319 -27.32 -7.20 31.51
C THR A 319 -26.49 -6.52 32.61
N GLY A 320 -25.81 -5.41 32.30
CA GLY A 320 -25.00 -4.67 33.29
C GLY A 320 -23.74 -5.39 33.76
N ASP A 321 -23.34 -6.49 33.11
CA ASP A 321 -22.17 -7.26 33.52
C ASP A 321 -20.86 -6.63 33.02
N SER A 322 -19.93 -6.38 33.95
CA SER A 322 -18.55 -5.98 33.65
C SER A 322 -17.70 -7.19 33.25
N ILE A 323 -16.94 -7.09 32.16
CA ILE A 323 -15.91 -8.09 31.78
C ILE A 323 -14.63 -7.83 32.60
N PRO A 324 -14.17 -8.75 33.48
CA PRO A 324 -12.88 -8.61 34.17
C PRO A 324 -11.74 -9.01 33.24
N GLY A 325 -10.66 -8.22 33.14
CA GLY A 325 -9.45 -8.71 32.47
C GLY A 325 -8.41 -7.74 31.90
N VAL A 326 -8.51 -6.42 32.10
CA VAL A 326 -7.43 -5.51 31.65
C VAL A 326 -6.76 -4.90 32.88
N ARG A 327 -5.58 -5.42 33.24
CA ARG A 327 -4.64 -4.70 34.09
C ARG A 327 -3.73 -3.85 33.18
N PRO A 328 -3.48 -2.57 33.51
CA PRO A 328 -2.36 -1.83 32.96
C PRO A 328 -1.06 -2.55 33.31
N LEU A 329 -0.10 -2.58 32.38
CA LEU A 329 1.28 -2.92 32.70
C LEU A 329 1.81 -1.86 33.66
N GLU A 330 2.35 -2.30 34.80
CA GLU A 330 3.07 -1.43 35.73
C GLU A 330 4.39 -1.02 35.08
N ASP A 331 4.73 0.28 35.20
CA ASP A 331 6.01 0.82 34.78
C ASP A 331 7.09 0.30 35.75
N ASP A 332 8.02 -0.51 35.24
CA ASP A 332 9.22 -0.94 35.97
C ASP A 332 10.30 0.13 35.82
N ASP A 333 10.28 1.10 36.74
CA ASP A 333 11.31 2.11 36.92
C ASP A 333 12.43 1.55 37.80
N GLY A 334 13.59 1.21 37.22
CA GLY A 334 14.85 1.28 37.96
C GLY A 334 15.91 0.19 37.82
N GLU A 335 16.28 -0.25 36.61
CA GLU A 335 17.57 -0.94 36.42
C GLU A 335 18.62 -0.05 35.74
N ASP A 336 19.71 0.18 36.48
CA ASP A 336 20.89 0.94 36.05
C ASP A 336 21.71 0.07 35.08
N TYR A 337 21.49 0.23 33.78
CA TYR A 337 22.16 -0.58 32.76
C TYR A 337 23.64 -0.20 32.63
N SER A 338 24.52 -0.96 33.31
CA SER A 338 25.97 -0.87 33.05
C SER A 338 26.30 -1.40 31.66
N ILE A 339 26.94 -0.57 30.82
CA ILE A 339 27.38 -0.94 29.48
C ILE A 339 28.50 -1.99 29.59
N PRO A 340 28.36 -3.20 29.00
CA PRO A 340 29.41 -4.22 29.07
C PRO A 340 30.73 -3.75 28.46
N SER A 341 31.83 -3.95 29.19
CA SER A 341 33.19 -3.49 28.84
C SER A 341 33.83 -4.23 27.67
N HIS A 342 33.30 -5.40 27.27
CA HIS A 342 33.85 -6.18 26.17
C HIS A 342 32.75 -6.74 25.28
N VAL A 343 32.76 -6.29 24.02
CA VAL A 343 31.73 -6.62 23.03
C VAL A 343 32.39 -7.40 21.91
N SER A 344 32.03 -8.68 21.79
CA SER A 344 32.38 -9.50 20.62
C SER A 344 31.76 -8.88 19.36
N ILE A 345 32.59 -8.53 18.38
CA ILE A 345 32.14 -8.00 17.08
C ILE A 345 31.56 -9.19 16.30
N GLN A 346 30.25 -9.41 16.39
CA GLN A 346 29.59 -10.33 15.45
C GLN A 346 29.71 -9.75 14.04
N LYS A 347 30.15 -10.58 13.11
CA LYS A 347 30.25 -10.24 11.69
C LYS A 347 28.81 -10.16 11.12
N ARG A 348 28.26 -8.94 11.04
CA ARG A 348 26.97 -8.66 10.39
C ARG A 348 27.13 -8.45 8.90
N THR A 349 26.07 -8.70 8.14
CA THR A 349 26.05 -8.35 6.72
C THR A 349 26.11 -6.83 6.53
N ARG A 350 26.39 -6.36 5.30
CA ARG A 350 26.29 -4.92 4.99
C ARG A 350 24.85 -4.42 5.18
N VAL A 351 23.85 -5.24 4.85
CA VAL A 351 22.42 -4.94 5.09
C VAL A 351 22.15 -4.76 6.58
N GLY A 352 22.63 -5.67 7.43
CA GLY A 352 22.48 -5.57 8.88
C GLY A 352 23.13 -4.30 9.46
N ASN A 353 24.34 -3.97 9.03
CA ASN A 353 25.02 -2.74 9.47
C ASN A 353 24.31 -1.46 9.04
N ALA A 354 23.81 -1.41 7.79
CA ALA A 354 23.04 -0.26 7.31
C ALA A 354 21.65 -0.17 7.98
N THR A 355 21.06 -1.31 8.35
CA THR A 355 19.80 -1.40 9.12
C THR A 355 19.97 -0.80 10.52
N LEU A 356 21.04 -1.17 11.22
CA LEU A 356 21.34 -0.61 12.54
C LEU A 356 21.58 0.91 12.49
N ASN A 357 22.23 1.42 11.45
CA ASN A 357 22.36 2.87 11.26
C ASN A 357 20.99 3.55 11.10
N TYR A 358 20.09 2.95 10.33
CA TYR A 358 18.74 3.48 10.19
C TYR A 358 17.99 3.51 11.54
N ILE A 359 18.05 2.40 12.30
CA ILE A 359 17.42 2.29 13.62
C ILE A 359 18.04 3.30 14.60
N ALA A 360 19.36 3.42 14.63
CA ALA A 360 20.06 4.37 15.49
C ALA A 360 19.66 5.83 15.17
N GLY A 361 19.45 6.17 13.89
CA GLY A 361 18.92 7.48 13.50
C GLY A 361 17.48 7.73 14.00
N TYR A 362 16.64 6.69 14.01
CA TYR A 362 15.30 6.76 14.60
C TYR A 362 15.33 6.93 16.12
N VAL A 363 16.16 6.15 16.83
CA VAL A 363 16.35 6.27 18.28
C VAL A 363 16.87 7.66 18.63
N ALA A 364 17.87 8.17 17.89
CA ALA A 364 18.37 9.54 18.05
C ALA A 364 17.26 10.58 17.88
N LYS A 365 16.38 10.41 16.89
CA LYS A 365 15.22 11.29 16.68
C LYS A 365 14.29 11.30 17.89
N LYS A 366 14.01 10.12 18.47
CA LYS A 366 13.14 9.99 19.63
C LYS A 366 13.79 10.61 20.87
N ALA A 367 15.03 10.27 21.16
CA ALA A 367 15.81 10.86 22.26
C ALA A 367 15.94 12.39 22.15
N LEU A 368 16.12 12.94 20.94
CA LEU A 368 16.15 14.39 20.73
C LEU A 368 14.80 15.06 20.97
N LYS A 369 13.69 14.37 20.68
CA LYS A 369 12.35 14.87 21.01
C LYS A 369 12.19 14.95 22.53
N ASP A 370 12.61 13.92 23.24
CA ASP A 370 12.43 13.81 24.70
C ASP A 370 13.40 14.74 25.46
N THR A 371 14.56 15.06 24.89
CA THR A 371 15.52 16.07 25.42
C THR A 371 15.25 17.49 24.91
N ASN A 372 14.08 17.74 24.33
CA ASN A 372 13.68 19.04 23.77
C ASN A 372 14.73 19.67 22.82
N ASN A 373 15.32 18.85 21.95
CA ASN A 373 16.36 19.21 20.98
C ASN A 373 17.61 19.87 21.61
N CYS A 374 18.01 19.43 22.81
CA CYS A 374 19.21 19.90 23.48
C CYS A 374 20.47 19.83 22.61
N GLU A 375 21.25 20.91 22.58
CA GLU A 375 22.37 21.05 21.65
C GLU A 375 23.56 20.14 22.00
N SER A 376 23.80 19.87 23.29
CA SER A 376 24.79 18.87 23.72
C SER A 376 24.37 17.46 23.27
N CYS A 377 23.09 17.12 23.39
CA CYS A 377 22.53 15.85 22.93
C CYS A 377 22.66 15.70 21.41
N LYS A 378 22.40 16.76 20.63
CA LYS A 378 22.62 16.71 19.16
C LYS A 378 24.08 16.42 18.83
N LYS A 379 25.02 17.08 19.51
CA LYS A 379 26.46 16.85 19.29
C LYS A 379 26.91 15.43 19.66
N LEU A 380 26.23 14.77 20.59
CA LEU A 380 26.55 13.40 21.02
C LEU A 380 25.85 12.34 20.16
N LEU A 381 24.58 12.56 19.82
CA LEU A 381 23.71 11.57 19.17
C LEU A 381 23.77 11.61 17.64
N LEU A 382 24.13 12.74 17.03
CA LEU A 382 24.15 12.89 15.58
C LEU A 382 25.55 12.79 14.99
N HIS A 383 25.61 12.40 13.72
CA HIS A 383 26.84 12.37 12.96
C HIS A 383 27.49 13.75 12.88
N ARG A 384 28.78 13.83 13.19
CA ARG A 384 29.59 15.05 12.99
C ARG A 384 30.31 14.93 11.65
N LYS A 385 30.46 16.04 10.94
CA LYS A 385 31.08 16.14 9.61
C LYS A 385 32.51 15.59 9.56
N ASP A 386 33.15 15.44 10.71
CA ASP A 386 34.55 15.07 10.86
C ASP A 386 34.76 13.53 10.84
N PHE A 387 33.68 12.74 10.77
CA PHE A 387 33.74 11.27 10.76
C PHE A 387 33.38 10.69 9.38
N PRO A 388 33.92 9.52 9.00
CA PRO A 388 33.59 8.88 7.73
C PRO A 388 32.11 8.45 7.69
N GLU A 389 31.38 8.85 6.66
CA GLU A 389 30.03 8.35 6.39
C GLU A 389 30.09 6.89 5.94
N LYS A 390 29.98 5.94 6.88
CA LYS A 390 29.90 4.51 6.56
C LYS A 390 28.47 4.00 6.79
N ASN A 391 27.91 3.28 5.81
CA ASN A 391 26.63 2.56 5.90
C ASN A 391 25.39 3.45 6.17
N LEU A 392 25.41 4.75 5.83
CA LEU A 392 24.26 5.66 5.94
C LEU A 392 23.29 5.58 4.74
N GLU A 393 23.59 4.72 3.78
CA GLU A 393 22.94 4.65 2.47
C GLU A 393 21.45 4.29 2.53
N PHE A 394 21.02 3.56 3.56
CA PHE A 394 19.59 3.25 3.78
C PHE A 394 18.81 4.44 4.31
N ILE A 395 19.46 5.32 5.09
CA ILE A 395 18.86 6.60 5.51
C ILE A 395 18.61 7.44 4.26
N GLU A 396 19.59 7.51 3.36
CA GLU A 396 19.50 8.25 2.11
C GLU A 396 18.48 7.65 1.13
N ALA A 397 18.45 6.32 1.00
CA ALA A 397 17.47 5.62 0.16
C ALA A 397 16.02 5.86 0.62
N ARG A 398 15.78 5.87 1.94
CA ARG A 398 14.44 6.02 2.52
C ARG A 398 14.01 7.47 2.69
N GLN A 399 14.87 8.42 2.38
CA GLN A 399 14.58 9.83 2.55
C GLN A 399 13.70 10.34 1.40
N TYR A 400 12.48 10.77 1.73
CA TYR A 400 11.60 11.43 0.78
C TYR A 400 12.11 12.83 0.43
N LYS A 401 11.80 13.30 -0.79
CA LYS A 401 12.14 14.65 -1.24
C LYS A 401 11.58 15.69 -0.27
N GLY A 402 12.44 16.57 0.25
CA GLY A 402 12.07 17.62 1.20
C GLY A 402 12.01 17.21 2.67
N ILE A 403 12.22 15.93 2.99
CA ILE A 403 12.36 15.44 4.36
C ILE A 403 13.83 15.11 4.60
N LYS A 404 14.36 15.34 5.81
CA LYS A 404 15.70 14.90 6.21
C LYS A 404 15.59 13.91 7.35
N LEU A 405 16.10 12.69 7.14
CA LEU A 405 16.26 11.71 8.21
C LEU A 405 17.56 11.99 8.98
N LEU A 406 17.58 11.66 10.27
CA LEU A 406 18.74 11.92 11.12
C LEU A 406 19.83 10.88 10.88
N LYS A 407 21.05 11.35 10.64
CA LYS A 407 22.26 10.51 10.55
C LYS A 407 22.81 10.30 11.98
N PRO A 408 22.86 9.05 12.50
CA PRO A 408 23.34 8.78 13.86
C PRO A 408 24.85 9.02 14.00
N GLY A 409 25.27 9.44 15.18
CA GLY A 409 26.68 9.44 15.60
C GLY A 409 27.14 8.06 16.06
N HIS A 410 28.45 7.91 16.29
CA HIS A 410 29.06 6.64 16.70
C HIS A 410 28.50 6.11 18.02
N LEU A 411 28.21 6.99 18.99
CA LEU A 411 27.71 6.58 20.30
C LEU A 411 26.35 5.90 20.21
N ILE A 412 25.38 6.55 19.54
CA ILE A 412 24.03 5.99 19.44
C ILE A 412 23.99 4.75 18.54
N PHE A 413 24.86 4.70 17.52
CA PHE A 413 25.04 3.49 16.72
C PHE A 413 25.60 2.34 17.56
N PHE A 414 26.58 2.59 18.42
CA PHE A 414 27.13 1.59 19.34
C PHE A 414 26.06 1.09 20.31
N VAL A 415 25.27 1.99 20.92
CA VAL A 415 24.17 1.61 21.81
C VAL A 415 23.15 0.74 21.07
N ALA A 416 22.67 1.18 19.90
CA ALA A 416 21.71 0.43 19.10
C ALA A 416 22.23 -0.95 18.69
N THR A 417 23.52 -1.05 18.36
CA THR A 417 24.17 -2.33 18.00
C THR A 417 24.21 -3.31 19.18
N ASN A 418 24.43 -2.82 20.40
CA ASN A 418 24.48 -3.67 21.59
C ASN A 418 23.11 -4.09 22.08
N VAL A 419 22.12 -3.19 22.07
CA VAL A 419 20.73 -3.53 22.41
C VAL A 419 20.17 -4.57 21.44
N ALA A 420 20.48 -4.46 20.15
CA ALA A 420 20.08 -5.44 19.13
C ALA A 420 20.77 -6.82 19.25
N LYS A 421 21.56 -7.08 20.31
CA LYS A 421 22.07 -8.42 20.66
C LYS A 421 21.24 -9.11 21.74
N ILE A 422 20.49 -8.33 22.51
CA ILE A 422 19.71 -8.80 23.67
C ILE A 422 18.29 -9.17 23.22
N ILE A 423 17.82 -8.56 22.13
CA ILE A 423 16.57 -8.85 21.41
C ILE A 423 16.84 -9.90 20.34
#